data_AF-A0A6A3J787-F1
#
_entry.id   AF-A0A6A3J787-F1
#
_cell.length_a   1.000
_cell.length_b   1.000
_cell.length_c   1.000
_cell.angle_alpha   90.00
_cell.angle_beta   90.00
_cell.angle_gamma   90.00
#
_symmetry.space_group_name_H-M   'P 1'
#
loop_
_entity.id
_entity.type
_entity.pdbx_description
1 polymer ?
#
loop_
_entity_poly.entity_id
_entity_poly.type
_entity_poly.pdbx_seq_one_letter_code
_entity_poly.pdbx_strand_id
1 'polypeptide(L)'
;MAGPIARVAPHRPATSSKQRKKGPGHTRKRITGAQLFSLVRRIAGVAAAITYAVVGLEAAYKTLDVLQGTNVGTQSFGTMKAELIVGYCGGGLIRDSPIVQKVLAGDTTPTNKTLYLQSATSTSFEKCADVEMFDANIYGEANLYYGFLALIASSSYNLTWLQDMEFIIAVVDCTSPLLVTGDPSLMRVYNLVRRKSDPEDVHIVAAALSVQDYRIPEQSRRGSAVLATLFNVNDMRATSVEQYFVLGLDSPYTSAPVLYVFTLEGVSADGYWEMVSIPHNASVDPIIHARTARRRGFYLHAESEQANMRNLYWTVEKDSPARALSEWEWYGEPIIFDSWAWVHGIHLLFAWQTIFSLGVLSIVVFRNLSVGKIWVGDAFASVSNGTLMTRGCW
;
A
#
# COMPACT_ATOMS: atom_id res chain seq x y z
N MET A 1 -46.26 23.05 -70.85
CA MET A 1 -47.72 23.19 -70.64
C MET A 1 -47.95 24.20 -69.53
N ALA A 2 -48.82 25.19 -69.80
CA ALA A 2 -49.56 26.11 -68.90
C ALA A 2 -48.92 26.55 -67.56
N GLY A 3 -48.78 27.83 -67.23
CA GLY A 3 -49.34 29.04 -67.82
C GLY A 3 -48.90 30.30 -67.03
N PRO A 4 -49.27 31.50 -67.51
CA PRO A 4 -48.79 32.81 -67.07
C PRO A 4 -49.71 33.45 -66.01
N ILE A 5 -49.34 34.64 -65.49
CA ILE A 5 -50.14 35.88 -65.46
C ILE A 5 -49.52 36.90 -64.49
N ALA A 6 -49.20 38.07 -65.05
CA ALA A 6 -48.89 39.29 -64.31
C ALA A 6 -50.18 39.98 -63.83
N ARG A 7 -50.11 40.68 -62.69
CA ARG A 7 -50.98 41.84 -62.41
C ARG A 7 -50.13 43.01 -61.93
N VAL A 8 -50.24 44.09 -62.67
CA VAL A 8 -49.75 45.44 -62.38
C VAL A 8 -50.96 46.31 -62.02
N ALA A 9 -50.81 47.22 -61.05
CA ALA A 9 -51.21 48.65 -61.08
C ALA A 9 -51.50 49.19 -59.66
N PRO A 10 -51.47 50.52 -59.38
CA PRO A 10 -50.97 51.65 -60.19
C PRO A 10 -50.00 52.61 -59.44
N HIS A 11 -49.39 53.50 -60.23
CA HIS A 11 -48.64 54.71 -59.85
C HIS A 11 -49.44 55.73 -59.03
N ARG A 12 -48.76 56.46 -58.13
CA ARG A 12 -48.77 57.94 -58.09
C ARG A 12 -47.55 58.54 -57.36
N PRO A 13 -47.12 59.78 -57.71
CA PRO A 13 -45.75 60.25 -57.48
C PRO A 13 -45.61 61.29 -56.35
N ALA A 14 -44.34 61.59 -56.07
CA ALA A 14 -43.77 62.80 -55.49
C ALA A 14 -43.95 63.05 -53.99
N THR A 15 -42.83 63.17 -53.27
CA THR A 15 -42.29 64.49 -52.91
C THR A 15 -40.92 64.35 -52.24
N SER A 16 -39.96 65.14 -52.71
CA SER A 16 -38.70 65.38 -52.02
C SER A 16 -38.98 66.07 -50.68
N SER A 17 -38.27 65.70 -49.62
CA SER A 17 -37.72 66.72 -48.73
C SER A 17 -36.60 66.19 -47.83
N LYS A 18 -35.47 66.89 -47.94
CA LYS A 18 -34.53 67.23 -46.86
C LYS A 18 -33.74 66.09 -46.23
N GLN A 19 -32.52 65.95 -46.77
CA GLN A 19 -31.32 65.69 -45.98
C GLN A 19 -31.38 66.50 -44.67
N ARG A 20 -31.22 65.80 -43.54
CA ARG A 20 -30.83 66.41 -42.28
C ARG A 20 -29.69 65.58 -41.69
N LYS A 21 -28.47 66.09 -41.85
CA LYS A 21 -27.26 65.59 -41.18
C LYS A 21 -27.53 65.53 -39.67
N LYS A 22 -27.41 64.34 -39.08
CA LYS A 22 -27.21 64.14 -37.63
C LYS A 22 -25.82 63.52 -37.46
N GLY A 23 -24.99 64.16 -36.62
CA GLY A 23 -23.64 63.72 -36.27
C GLY A 23 -23.61 62.36 -35.54
N PRO A 24 -22.42 61.85 -35.21
CA PRO A 24 -22.24 60.50 -34.69
C PRO A 24 -22.72 60.42 -33.23
N GLY A 25 -23.99 60.09 -33.05
CA GLY A 25 -24.52 59.67 -31.75
C GLY A 25 -24.11 58.23 -31.48
N HIS A 26 -23.36 58.01 -30.41
CA HIS A 26 -22.99 56.68 -29.91
C HIS A 26 -24.27 55.95 -29.45
N THR A 27 -24.91 55.21 -30.36
CA THR A 27 -26.02 54.33 -30.02
C THR A 27 -25.49 53.13 -29.23
N ARG A 28 -25.86 53.02 -27.94
CA ARG A 28 -25.63 51.79 -27.15
C ARG A 28 -26.38 50.64 -27.83
N LYS A 29 -25.65 49.77 -28.53
CA LYS A 29 -26.19 48.54 -29.11
C LYS A 29 -26.70 47.65 -27.97
N ARG A 30 -27.97 47.25 -28.04
CA ARG A 30 -28.61 46.35 -27.07
C ARG A 30 -28.09 44.93 -27.33
N ILE A 31 -27.44 44.31 -26.34
CA ILE A 31 -26.94 42.93 -26.43
C ILE A 31 -28.15 41.99 -26.50
N THR A 32 -28.20 41.12 -27.51
CA THR A 32 -29.26 40.11 -27.63
C THR A 32 -28.93 38.86 -26.81
N GLY A 33 -29.94 38.13 -26.34
CA GLY A 33 -29.73 36.89 -25.55
C GLY A 33 -28.85 35.85 -26.24
N ALA A 34 -28.94 35.75 -27.57
CA ALA A 34 -28.07 34.88 -28.37
C ALA A 34 -26.59 35.33 -28.38
N GLN A 35 -26.32 36.64 -28.36
CA GLN A 35 -24.96 37.18 -28.25
C GLN A 35 -24.37 36.91 -26.86
N LEU A 36 -25.18 37.03 -25.81
CA LEU A 36 -24.78 36.69 -24.45
C LEU A 36 -24.48 35.20 -24.31
N PHE A 37 -25.36 34.32 -24.82
CA PHE A 37 -25.13 32.87 -24.80
C PHE A 37 -23.87 32.47 -25.57
N SER A 38 -23.64 33.04 -26.76
CA SER A 38 -22.44 32.80 -27.55
C SER A 38 -21.17 33.23 -26.80
N LEU A 39 -21.22 34.37 -26.11
CA LEU A 39 -20.10 34.83 -25.27
C LEU A 39 -19.82 33.87 -24.12
N VAL A 40 -20.85 33.42 -23.40
CA VAL A 40 -20.72 32.45 -22.31
C VAL A 40 -20.13 31.12 -22.81
N ARG A 41 -20.62 30.60 -23.95
CA ARG A 41 -20.09 29.39 -24.58
C ARG A 41 -18.59 29.51 -24.90
N ARG A 42 -18.17 30.67 -25.42
CA ARG A 42 -16.76 30.92 -25.76
C ARG A 42 -15.87 31.02 -24.52
N ILE A 43 -16.36 31.68 -23.47
CA ILE A 43 -15.68 31.72 -22.17
C ILE A 43 -15.53 30.31 -21.60
N ALA A 44 -16.58 29.49 -21.65
CA ALA A 44 -16.52 28.09 -21.23
C ALA A 44 -15.50 27.27 -22.05
N GLY A 45 -15.40 27.51 -23.35
CA GLY A 45 -14.38 26.88 -24.21
C GLY A 45 -12.96 27.28 -23.83
N VAL A 46 -12.73 28.55 -23.49
CA VAL A 46 -11.43 29.02 -22.97
C VAL A 46 -11.12 28.36 -21.62
N ALA A 47 -12.09 28.30 -20.71
CA ALA A 47 -11.92 27.63 -19.42
C ALA A 47 -11.57 26.14 -19.59
N ALA A 48 -12.27 25.42 -20.46
CA ALA A 48 -11.98 24.02 -20.77
C ALA A 48 -10.57 23.83 -21.35
N ALA A 49 -10.13 24.73 -22.23
CA ALA A 49 -8.78 24.69 -22.80
C ALA A 49 -7.69 24.94 -21.73
N ILE A 50 -7.93 25.86 -20.80
CA ILE A 50 -7.03 26.09 -19.66
C ILE A 50 -6.97 24.82 -18.79
N THR A 51 -8.12 24.25 -18.42
CA THR A 51 -8.17 23.01 -17.63
C THR A 51 -7.42 21.88 -18.34
N TYR A 52 -7.60 21.73 -19.65
CA TYR A 52 -6.87 20.72 -20.42
C TYR A 52 -5.36 20.93 -20.38
N ALA A 53 -4.88 22.17 -20.55
CA ALA A 53 -3.46 22.47 -20.48
C ALA A 53 -2.88 22.16 -19.09
N VAL A 54 -3.61 22.50 -18.02
CA VAL A 54 -3.22 22.18 -16.63
C VAL A 54 -3.13 20.67 -16.44
N VAL A 55 -4.19 19.92 -16.77
CA VAL A 55 -4.20 18.45 -16.63
C VAL A 55 -3.11 17.80 -17.48
N GLY A 56 -2.84 18.30 -18.68
CA GLY A 56 -1.79 17.78 -19.55
C GLY A 56 -0.38 18.00 -19.01
N LEU A 57 -0.12 19.15 -18.38
CA LEU A 57 1.13 19.41 -17.66
C LEU A 57 1.27 18.56 -16.41
N GLU A 58 0.19 18.42 -15.63
CA GLU A 58 0.16 17.56 -14.44
C GLU A 58 0.40 16.09 -14.80
N ALA A 59 -0.23 15.59 -15.87
CA ALA A 59 -0.01 14.24 -16.37
C ALA A 59 1.46 14.02 -16.76
N ALA A 60 2.07 14.96 -17.48
CA ALA A 60 3.48 14.88 -17.86
C ALA A 60 4.42 14.92 -16.65
N TYR A 61 4.10 15.74 -15.64
CA TYR A 61 4.84 15.75 -14.38
C TYR A 61 4.74 14.39 -13.66
N LYS A 62 3.53 13.83 -13.59
CA LYS A 62 3.28 12.52 -12.96
C LYS A 62 3.93 11.37 -13.73
N THR A 63 4.05 11.46 -15.05
CA THR A 63 4.86 10.53 -15.84
C THR A 63 6.30 10.47 -15.34
N LEU A 64 6.91 11.62 -15.05
CA LEU A 64 8.27 11.66 -14.55
C LEU A 64 8.36 11.02 -13.16
N ASP A 65 7.42 11.32 -12.26
CA ASP A 65 7.35 10.68 -10.93
C ASP A 65 7.30 9.15 -11.05
N VAL A 66 6.45 8.61 -11.93
CA VAL A 66 6.28 7.16 -12.11
C VAL A 66 7.50 6.52 -12.76
N LEU A 67 8.06 7.14 -13.81
CA LEU A 67 9.25 6.61 -14.49
C LEU A 67 10.51 6.66 -13.64
N GLN A 68 10.62 7.64 -12.74
CA GLN A 68 11.71 7.74 -11.77
C GLN A 68 11.51 6.80 -10.56
N GLY A 69 10.33 6.22 -10.41
CA GLY A 69 9.99 5.42 -9.23
C GLY A 69 9.96 6.26 -7.95
N THR A 70 9.53 7.52 -8.04
CA THR A 70 9.47 8.42 -6.89
C THR A 70 8.59 7.82 -5.80
N ASN A 71 9.13 7.72 -4.57
CA ASN A 71 8.38 7.15 -3.46
C ASN A 71 7.20 8.06 -3.06
N VAL A 72 6.03 7.45 -2.87
CA VAL A 72 4.78 8.08 -2.40
C VAL A 72 4.80 8.29 -0.86
N GLY A 73 5.68 7.58 -0.16
CA GLY A 73 5.90 7.66 1.28
C GLY A 73 5.12 6.61 2.08
N THR A 74 5.59 6.38 3.31
CA THR A 74 5.09 5.35 4.22
C THR A 74 3.63 5.57 4.60
N GLN A 75 2.83 4.51 4.57
CA GLN A 75 1.46 4.50 5.05
C GLN A 75 1.29 3.50 6.20
N SER A 76 0.48 3.84 7.20
CA SER A 76 0.06 2.89 8.24
C SER A 76 -1.09 2.03 7.74
N PHE A 77 -1.02 0.73 8.01
CA PHE A 77 -2.05 -0.28 7.70
C PHE A 77 -2.82 -0.73 8.94
N GLY A 78 -2.66 0.01 10.04
CA GLY A 78 -3.29 -0.27 11.33
C GLY A 78 -2.54 -1.31 12.15
N THR A 79 -3.13 -1.61 13.30
CA THR A 79 -2.55 -2.50 14.31
C THR A 79 -3.46 -3.70 14.49
N MET A 80 -2.93 -4.90 14.23
CA MET A 80 -3.59 -6.13 14.61
C MET A 80 -3.37 -6.37 16.10
N LYS A 81 -4.46 -6.60 16.83
CA LYS A 81 -4.43 -6.73 18.30
C LYS A 81 -4.90 -8.11 18.71
N ALA A 82 -4.06 -8.82 19.48
CA ALA A 82 -4.44 -10.00 20.23
C ALA A 82 -4.86 -9.55 21.64
N GLU A 83 -6.13 -9.76 21.99
CA GLU A 83 -6.76 -9.12 23.15
C GLU A 83 -6.62 -9.91 24.45
N LEU A 84 -6.32 -11.21 24.39
CA LEU A 84 -6.38 -12.12 25.54
C LEU A 84 -5.00 -12.41 26.14
N ILE A 85 -3.98 -12.62 25.29
CA ILE A 85 -2.68 -13.15 25.72
C ILE A 85 -2.05 -12.36 26.87
N VAL A 86 -2.14 -11.03 26.84
CA VAL A 86 -1.57 -10.15 27.89
C VAL A 86 -2.27 -10.37 29.23
N GLY A 87 -3.60 -10.49 29.22
CA GLY A 87 -4.36 -10.77 30.45
C GLY A 87 -3.99 -12.11 31.07
N TYR A 88 -3.74 -13.11 30.23
CA TYR A 88 -3.30 -14.45 30.66
C TYR A 88 -1.85 -14.48 31.13
N CYS A 89 -0.97 -13.65 30.57
CA CYS A 89 0.42 -13.48 31.05
C CYS A 89 0.50 -12.68 32.35
N GLY A 90 -0.53 -11.88 32.69
CA GLY A 90 -0.55 -11.07 33.90
C GLY A 90 0.40 -9.88 33.85
N GLY A 91 0.71 -9.30 35.03
CA GLY A 91 1.51 -8.07 35.16
C GLY A 91 2.87 -8.25 35.82
N GLY A 92 3.40 -9.48 35.89
CA GLY A 92 4.66 -9.80 36.57
C GLY A 92 5.37 -10.97 35.91
N LEU A 93 5.96 -11.85 36.72
CA LEU A 93 6.62 -13.05 36.23
C LEU A 93 5.62 -13.99 35.55
N ILE A 94 6.01 -14.58 34.41
CA ILE A 94 5.18 -15.56 33.70
C ILE A 94 4.92 -16.78 34.56
N ARG A 95 5.85 -17.18 35.43
CA ARG A 95 5.61 -18.27 36.40
C ARG A 95 4.40 -18.03 37.30
N ASP A 96 4.14 -16.78 37.69
CA ASP A 96 3.04 -16.39 38.58
C ASP A 96 1.77 -15.99 37.81
N SER A 97 1.80 -16.08 36.48
CA SER A 97 0.73 -15.62 35.61
C SER A 97 -0.55 -16.46 35.74
N PRO A 98 -1.72 -15.89 35.39
CA PRO A 98 -2.97 -16.66 35.29
C PRO A 98 -2.88 -17.90 34.40
N ILE A 99 -2.13 -17.86 33.29
CA ILE A 99 -1.98 -19.03 32.41
C ILE A 99 -1.28 -20.20 33.12
N VAL A 100 -0.23 -19.94 33.90
CA VAL A 100 0.45 -21.00 34.64
C VAL A 100 -0.35 -21.41 35.88
N GLN A 101 -0.75 -20.45 36.70
CA GLN A 101 -1.31 -20.74 38.03
C GLN A 101 -2.79 -21.15 38.00
N LYS A 102 -3.61 -20.55 37.13
CA LYS A 102 -5.06 -20.80 37.09
C LYS A 102 -5.47 -21.78 36.01
N VAL A 103 -4.86 -21.70 34.81
CA VAL A 103 -5.23 -22.56 33.69
C VAL A 103 -4.52 -23.92 33.79
N LEU A 104 -3.21 -23.91 34.02
CA LEU A 104 -2.41 -25.14 34.13
C LEU A 104 -2.27 -25.65 35.58
N ALA A 105 -2.92 -25.01 36.54
CA ALA A 105 -2.86 -25.37 37.97
C ALA A 105 -1.42 -25.47 38.53
N GLY A 106 -0.50 -24.66 38.01
CA GLY A 106 0.91 -24.65 38.38
C GLY A 106 1.78 -25.73 37.71
N ASP A 107 1.18 -26.63 36.91
CA ASP A 107 1.89 -27.68 36.19
C ASP A 107 2.60 -27.12 34.95
N THR A 108 3.91 -27.32 34.89
CA THR A 108 4.77 -26.92 33.76
C THR A 108 5.38 -28.13 33.06
N THR A 109 4.85 -29.33 33.29
CA THR A 109 5.28 -30.53 32.58
C THR A 109 4.96 -30.41 31.09
N PRO A 110 5.90 -30.75 30.19
CA PRO A 110 5.63 -30.77 28.75
C PRO A 110 4.38 -31.55 28.39
N THR A 111 3.53 -30.93 27.57
CA THR A 111 2.26 -31.54 27.12
C THR A 111 2.21 -31.61 25.61
N ASN A 112 1.51 -32.63 25.11
CA ASN A 112 1.18 -32.82 23.71
C ASN A 112 -0.19 -32.20 23.40
N LYS A 113 -0.37 -30.92 23.76
CA LYS A 113 -1.63 -30.20 23.56
C LYS A 113 -1.36 -28.78 23.06
N THR A 114 -2.43 -28.09 22.65
CA THR A 114 -2.41 -26.66 22.39
C THR A 114 -3.50 -26.01 23.22
N LEU A 115 -3.17 -24.90 23.88
CA LEU A 115 -4.11 -24.11 24.66
C LEU A 115 -4.68 -22.99 23.80
N TYR A 116 -6.00 -22.97 23.64
CA TYR A 116 -6.72 -21.95 22.90
C TYR A 116 -7.44 -21.02 23.87
N LEU A 117 -7.05 -19.74 23.89
CA LEU A 117 -7.67 -18.71 24.72
C LEU A 117 -8.96 -18.24 24.04
N GLN A 118 -10.13 -18.63 24.57
CA GLN A 118 -11.43 -18.31 23.96
C GLN A 118 -11.95 -16.94 24.38
N SER A 119 -11.76 -16.61 25.66
CA SER A 119 -12.17 -15.34 26.26
C SER A 119 -11.26 -15.03 27.44
N ALA A 120 -11.50 -13.95 28.17
CA ALA A 120 -10.70 -13.59 29.34
C ALA A 120 -10.74 -14.63 30.49
N THR A 121 -11.69 -15.56 30.47
CA THR A 121 -11.91 -16.55 31.54
C THR A 121 -12.10 -17.98 31.04
N SER A 122 -12.17 -18.20 29.74
CA SER A 122 -12.43 -19.52 29.14
C SER A 122 -11.30 -19.93 28.20
N THR A 123 -10.93 -21.20 28.28
CA THR A 123 -9.89 -21.81 27.43
C THR A 123 -10.37 -23.16 26.91
N SER A 124 -9.77 -23.63 25.82
CA SER A 124 -10.02 -24.94 25.23
C SER A 124 -8.70 -25.62 24.88
N PHE A 125 -8.70 -26.95 24.80
CA PHE A 125 -7.58 -27.73 24.27
C PHE A 125 -7.87 -28.34 22.89
N GLU A 126 -9.05 -28.04 22.31
CA GLU A 126 -9.47 -28.62 21.04
C GLU A 126 -9.28 -27.65 19.87
N LYS A 127 -9.86 -26.45 19.96
CA LYS A 127 -9.80 -25.41 18.91
C LYS A 127 -10.29 -24.06 19.42
N CYS A 128 -10.15 -23.01 18.62
CA CYS A 128 -10.93 -21.77 18.75
C CYS A 128 -12.38 -22.01 18.30
N ALA A 129 -13.33 -22.04 19.24
CA ALA A 129 -14.71 -22.47 18.97
C ALA A 129 -15.50 -21.44 18.16
N ASP A 130 -15.30 -20.15 18.44
CA ASP A 130 -16.02 -19.04 17.82
C ASP A 130 -15.37 -18.53 16.52
N VAL A 131 -14.35 -19.25 16.01
CA VAL A 131 -13.63 -18.87 14.79
C VAL A 131 -13.99 -19.80 13.66
N GLU A 132 -14.78 -19.29 12.72
CA GLU A 132 -15.29 -20.04 11.56
C GLU A 132 -14.15 -20.56 10.66
N MET A 133 -13.13 -19.73 10.42
CA MET A 133 -12.01 -20.03 9.52
C MET A 133 -10.84 -20.74 10.23
N PHE A 134 -11.08 -21.41 11.36
CA PHE A 134 -10.03 -22.09 12.11
C PHE A 134 -9.42 -23.25 11.30
N ASP A 135 -8.10 -23.21 11.10
CA ASP A 135 -7.35 -24.27 10.44
C ASP A 135 -6.48 -25.05 11.43
N ALA A 136 -6.87 -26.28 11.71
CA ALA A 136 -6.13 -27.19 12.59
C ALA A 136 -4.78 -27.64 12.01
N ASN A 137 -4.55 -27.53 10.70
CA ASN A 137 -3.24 -27.82 10.12
C ASN A 137 -2.22 -26.74 10.44
N ILE A 138 -2.68 -25.50 10.67
CA ILE A 138 -1.83 -24.36 11.01
C ILE A 138 -1.70 -24.24 12.54
N TYR A 139 -2.84 -24.22 13.24
CA TYR A 139 -2.90 -23.94 14.68
C TYR A 139 -3.02 -25.19 15.56
N GLY A 140 -2.95 -26.38 14.97
CA GLY A 140 -2.98 -27.63 15.72
C GLY A 140 -1.64 -27.97 16.37
N GLU A 141 -1.73 -28.81 17.39
CA GLU A 141 -0.62 -29.26 18.23
C GLU A 141 0.61 -29.70 17.44
N ALA A 142 0.45 -30.63 16.50
CA ALA A 142 1.56 -31.18 15.74
C ALA A 142 2.34 -30.08 15.01
N ASN A 143 1.66 -29.19 14.30
CA ASN A 143 2.32 -28.13 13.53
C ASN A 143 3.01 -27.11 14.45
N LEU A 144 2.37 -26.69 15.54
CA LEU A 144 2.95 -25.72 16.47
C LEU A 144 4.15 -26.29 17.23
N TYR A 145 4.04 -27.55 17.69
CA TYR A 145 5.13 -28.25 18.38
C TYR A 145 6.34 -28.46 17.45
N TYR A 146 6.13 -29.07 16.27
CA TYR A 146 7.22 -29.30 15.33
C TYR A 146 7.80 -27.99 14.78
N GLY A 147 6.96 -26.96 14.60
CA GLY A 147 7.42 -25.62 14.23
C GLY A 147 8.37 -25.02 15.27
N PHE A 148 8.03 -25.13 16.56
CA PHE A 148 8.89 -24.65 17.64
C PHE A 148 10.19 -25.47 17.74
N LEU A 149 10.14 -26.80 17.58
CA LEU A 149 11.34 -27.63 17.55
C LEU A 149 12.25 -27.31 16.37
N ALA A 150 11.68 -27.10 15.18
CA ALA A 150 12.43 -26.71 13.98
C ALA A 150 13.11 -25.36 14.18
N LEU A 151 12.44 -24.42 14.87
CA LEU A 151 13.00 -23.14 15.25
C LEU A 151 14.22 -23.31 16.17
N ILE A 152 14.12 -24.11 17.24
CA ILE A 152 15.27 -24.39 18.12
C ILE A 152 16.41 -25.02 17.33
N ALA A 153 16.12 -26.06 16.55
CA ALA A 153 17.13 -26.80 15.81
C ALA A 153 17.90 -25.92 14.82
N SER A 154 17.21 -24.97 14.18
CA SER A 154 17.80 -24.14 13.13
C SER A 154 18.42 -22.83 13.61
N SER A 155 18.01 -22.29 14.76
CA SER A 155 18.47 -20.96 15.21
C SER A 155 19.40 -21.00 16.42
N SER A 156 19.50 -22.14 17.10
CA SER A 156 20.28 -22.28 18.33
C SER A 156 21.80 -22.11 18.19
N TYR A 157 22.35 -22.16 16.97
CA TYR A 157 23.77 -21.86 16.75
C TYR A 157 24.13 -20.41 17.12
N ASN A 158 23.14 -19.50 17.08
CA ASN A 158 23.31 -18.11 17.48
C ASN A 158 22.39 -17.70 18.63
N LEU A 159 21.13 -18.13 18.60
CA LEU A 159 20.15 -17.89 19.67
C LEU A 159 20.34 -18.94 20.78
N THR A 160 21.48 -18.88 21.47
CA THR A 160 21.90 -19.93 22.42
C THR A 160 20.92 -20.17 23.56
N TRP A 161 20.17 -19.14 23.96
CA TRP A 161 19.13 -19.25 24.99
C TRP A 161 18.03 -20.25 24.62
N LEU A 162 17.76 -20.50 23.33
CA LEU A 162 16.79 -21.50 22.89
C LEU A 162 17.22 -22.95 23.20
N GLN A 163 18.52 -23.21 23.35
CA GLN A 163 19.01 -24.56 23.66
C GLN A 163 18.59 -25.05 25.04
N ASP A 164 18.50 -24.12 25.99
CA ASP A 164 18.10 -24.39 27.37
C ASP A 164 16.58 -24.35 27.57
N MET A 165 15.80 -24.01 26.54
CA MET A 165 14.34 -23.99 26.64
C MET A 165 13.73 -25.38 26.41
N GLU A 166 12.77 -25.74 27.26
CA GLU A 166 11.90 -26.91 27.14
C GLU A 166 10.47 -26.45 26.85
N PHE A 167 9.87 -27.00 25.80
CA PHE A 167 8.50 -26.68 25.39
C PHE A 167 7.48 -27.25 26.39
N ILE A 168 6.61 -26.40 26.94
CA ILE A 168 5.51 -26.82 27.81
C ILE A 168 4.24 -27.03 26.98
N ILE A 169 3.78 -25.97 26.33
CA ILE A 169 2.55 -25.95 25.54
C ILE A 169 2.53 -24.75 24.59
N ALA A 170 1.94 -24.93 23.41
CA ALA A 170 1.64 -23.81 22.52
C ALA A 170 0.33 -23.14 22.96
N VAL A 171 0.29 -21.82 22.86
CA VAL A 171 -0.82 -20.97 23.26
C VAL A 171 -1.26 -20.15 22.06
N VAL A 172 -2.55 -20.24 21.73
CA VAL A 172 -3.18 -19.55 20.62
C VAL A 172 -4.22 -18.59 21.18
N ASP A 173 -4.07 -17.30 20.86
CA ASP A 173 -5.08 -16.29 21.18
C ASP A 173 -6.18 -16.30 20.10
N CYS A 174 -7.39 -16.74 20.45
CA CYS A 174 -8.48 -16.87 19.48
C CYS A 174 -9.05 -15.52 19.01
N THR A 175 -8.67 -14.41 19.64
CA THR A 175 -9.02 -13.06 19.18
C THR A 175 -8.06 -12.51 18.12
N SER A 176 -6.96 -13.23 17.85
CA SER A 176 -5.98 -12.81 16.85
C SER A 176 -6.62 -12.56 15.48
N PRO A 177 -6.52 -11.35 14.89
CA PRO A 177 -7.15 -11.03 13.62
C PRO A 177 -6.75 -11.95 12.48
N LEU A 178 -5.52 -12.49 12.52
CA LEU A 178 -4.98 -13.44 11.53
C LEU A 178 -5.83 -14.70 11.45
N LEU A 179 -6.19 -15.21 12.63
CA LEU A 179 -6.94 -16.44 12.81
C LEU A 179 -8.42 -16.20 12.52
N VAL A 180 -8.97 -15.06 12.96
CA VAL A 180 -10.36 -14.65 12.69
C VAL A 180 -10.60 -14.42 11.19
N THR A 181 -9.65 -13.80 10.48
CA THR A 181 -9.74 -13.56 9.03
C THR A 181 -9.33 -14.76 8.19
N GLY A 182 -8.75 -15.80 8.80
CA GLY A 182 -8.29 -17.00 8.11
C GLY A 182 -7.16 -16.73 7.11
N ASP A 183 -6.23 -15.82 7.43
CA ASP A 183 -5.08 -15.51 6.57
C ASP A 183 -3.97 -16.56 6.74
N PRO A 184 -3.77 -17.50 5.80
CA PRO A 184 -2.79 -18.57 5.96
C PRO A 184 -1.34 -18.10 5.76
N SER A 185 -1.14 -16.85 5.32
CA SER A 185 0.18 -16.29 5.06
C SER A 185 0.79 -15.58 6.27
N LEU A 186 0.03 -15.44 7.35
CA LEU A 186 0.47 -14.87 8.61
C LEU A 186 0.11 -15.82 9.75
N MET A 187 0.98 -15.93 10.76
CA MET A 187 0.70 -16.69 11.96
C MET A 187 1.30 -15.99 13.17
N ARG A 188 0.60 -15.98 14.30
CA ARG A 188 1.15 -15.55 15.58
C ARG A 188 0.80 -16.59 16.62
N VAL A 189 1.83 -17.11 17.27
CA VAL A 189 1.72 -18.17 18.29
C VAL A 189 2.61 -17.82 19.47
N TYR A 190 2.20 -18.21 20.67
CA TYR A 190 2.95 -18.00 21.89
C TYR A 190 3.31 -19.36 22.46
N ASN A 191 4.60 -19.62 22.66
CA ASN A 191 5.06 -20.90 23.21
C ASN A 191 5.37 -20.68 24.68
N LEU A 192 4.63 -21.36 25.56
CA LEU A 192 4.98 -21.41 26.98
C LEU A 192 6.12 -22.42 27.13
N VAL A 193 7.22 -21.97 27.69
CA VAL A 193 8.45 -22.76 27.84
C VAL A 193 9.01 -22.58 29.24
N ARG A 194 9.89 -23.48 29.68
CA ARG A 194 10.71 -23.30 30.89
C ARG A 194 12.16 -23.59 30.59
N ARG A 195 13.06 -23.11 31.44
CA ARG A 195 14.47 -23.52 31.36
C ARG A 195 14.62 -24.97 31.82
N LYS A 196 15.47 -25.73 31.13
CA LYS A 196 15.86 -27.09 31.53
C LYS A 196 16.71 -27.05 32.78
N SER A 197 17.57 -26.04 32.91
CA SER A 197 18.41 -25.85 34.10
C SER A 197 17.62 -25.41 35.33
N ASP A 198 16.50 -24.71 35.14
CA ASP A 198 15.65 -24.20 36.22
C ASP A 198 14.15 -24.21 35.79
N PRO A 199 13.41 -25.28 36.13
CA PRO A 199 12.01 -25.43 35.74
C PRO A 199 11.05 -24.37 36.31
N GLU A 200 11.47 -23.60 37.33
CA GLU A 200 10.66 -22.51 37.89
C GLU A 200 10.76 -21.24 37.05
N ASP A 201 11.79 -21.11 36.21
CA ASP A 201 11.90 -19.97 35.30
C ASP A 201 11.17 -20.26 33.99
N VAL A 202 9.94 -19.74 33.94
CA VAL A 202 8.97 -19.94 32.85
C VAL A 202 8.92 -18.69 31.99
N HIS A 203 8.85 -18.90 30.67
CA HIS A 203 8.85 -17.85 29.67
C HIS A 203 7.73 -18.02 28.66
N ILE A 204 7.35 -16.93 28.01
CA ILE A 204 6.62 -16.93 26.74
C ILE A 204 7.62 -16.61 25.63
N VAL A 205 7.81 -17.56 24.72
CA VAL A 205 8.48 -17.33 23.44
C VAL A 205 7.43 -17.11 22.37
N ALA A 206 7.22 -15.84 22.05
CA ALA A 206 6.29 -15.45 21.01
C ALA A 206 6.95 -15.53 19.63
N ALA A 207 6.22 -16.09 18.66
CA ALA A 207 6.64 -16.14 17.27
C ALA A 207 5.58 -15.48 16.39
N ALA A 208 5.96 -14.42 15.69
CA ALA A 208 5.18 -13.80 14.62
C ALA A 208 5.79 -14.20 13.27
N LEU A 209 5.02 -14.92 12.46
CA LEU A 209 5.44 -15.45 11.18
C LEU A 209 4.70 -14.78 10.04
N SER A 210 5.42 -14.49 8.96
CA SER A 210 4.88 -13.96 7.72
C SER A 210 5.53 -14.65 6.54
N VAL A 211 4.73 -15.11 5.59
CA VAL A 211 5.20 -15.36 4.23
C VAL A 211 5.50 -14.00 3.59
N GLN A 212 6.68 -13.85 3.04
CA GLN A 212 7.19 -12.63 2.44
C GLN A 212 7.87 -12.94 1.11
N ASP A 213 8.09 -11.92 0.29
CA ASP A 213 9.04 -12.00 -0.80
C ASP A 213 10.42 -11.59 -0.28
N TYR A 214 11.46 -12.19 -0.84
CA TYR A 214 12.84 -11.80 -0.59
C TYR A 214 13.59 -11.45 -1.88
N ARG A 215 14.63 -10.62 -1.74
CA ARG A 215 15.61 -10.29 -2.77
C ARG A 215 17.00 -10.33 -2.17
N ILE A 216 17.95 -10.95 -2.88
CA ILE A 216 19.37 -10.91 -2.59
C ILE A 216 20.04 -10.30 -3.83
N PRO A 217 20.23 -8.96 -3.85
CA PRO A 217 20.71 -8.23 -5.02
C PRO A 217 22.05 -8.73 -5.54
N GLU A 218 22.98 -9.07 -4.63
CA GLU A 218 24.35 -9.51 -4.93
C GLU A 218 24.37 -10.81 -5.74
N GLN A 219 23.32 -11.61 -5.63
CA GLN A 219 23.17 -12.89 -6.32
C GLN A 219 22.12 -12.84 -7.44
N SER A 220 21.50 -11.67 -7.68
CA SER A 220 20.33 -11.52 -8.57
C SER A 220 19.23 -12.55 -8.25
N ARG A 221 19.10 -12.92 -6.97
CA ARG A 221 18.17 -13.97 -6.51
C ARG A 221 16.94 -13.34 -5.88
N ARG A 222 15.78 -13.91 -6.18
CA ARG A 222 14.49 -13.50 -5.62
C ARG A 222 13.61 -14.73 -5.45
N GLY A 223 12.69 -14.68 -4.50
CA GLY A 223 11.75 -15.76 -4.24
C GLY A 223 10.86 -15.42 -3.06
N SER A 224 10.15 -16.42 -2.56
CA SER A 224 9.40 -16.30 -1.31
C SER A 224 10.26 -16.73 -0.12
N ALA A 225 9.95 -16.21 1.05
CA ALA A 225 10.55 -16.62 2.30
C ALA A 225 9.48 -16.68 3.39
N VAL A 226 9.73 -17.47 4.43
CA VAL A 226 9.01 -17.35 5.69
C VAL A 226 9.91 -16.61 6.66
N LEU A 227 9.44 -15.46 7.12
CA LEU A 227 10.08 -14.69 8.18
C LEU A 227 9.40 -15.02 9.50
N ALA A 228 10.18 -15.42 10.49
CA ALA A 228 9.77 -15.52 11.88
C ALA A 228 10.48 -14.44 12.70
N THR A 229 9.70 -13.60 13.37
CA THR A 229 10.19 -12.71 14.42
C THR A 229 9.88 -13.33 15.77
N LEU A 230 10.89 -13.44 16.60
CA LEU A 230 10.85 -14.10 17.89
C LEU A 230 11.18 -13.11 18.98
N PHE A 231 10.49 -13.21 20.10
CA PHE A 231 10.95 -12.54 21.32
C PHE A 231 10.57 -13.37 22.53
N ASN A 232 11.32 -13.14 23.61
CA ASN A 232 11.22 -13.91 24.83
C ASN A 232 10.79 -13.00 25.98
N VAL A 233 9.87 -13.47 26.82
CA VAL A 233 9.36 -12.74 27.99
C VAL A 233 9.25 -13.68 29.17
N ASN A 234 9.95 -13.40 30.27
CA ASN A 234 9.70 -14.01 31.57
C ASN A 234 9.08 -13.04 32.60
N ASP A 235 9.22 -11.73 32.40
CA ASP A 235 8.62 -10.70 33.25
C ASP A 235 7.91 -9.64 32.41
N MET A 236 6.60 -9.51 32.60
CA MET A 236 5.76 -8.52 31.92
C MET A 236 6.06 -7.07 32.33
N ARG A 237 6.87 -6.86 33.38
CA ARG A 237 7.32 -5.54 33.86
C ARG A 237 8.63 -5.08 33.21
N ALA A 238 9.25 -5.91 32.37
CA ALA A 238 10.48 -5.54 31.69
C ALA A 238 10.28 -4.27 30.86
N THR A 239 11.31 -3.42 30.82
CA THR A 239 11.31 -2.15 30.07
C THR A 239 12.01 -2.27 28.72
N SER A 240 12.38 -3.50 28.34
CA SER A 240 13.03 -3.80 27.08
C SER A 240 12.64 -5.20 26.60
N VAL A 241 12.46 -5.35 25.29
CA VAL A 241 12.16 -6.60 24.60
C VAL A 241 13.16 -6.76 23.46
N GLU A 242 13.98 -7.79 23.53
CA GLU A 242 14.84 -8.18 22.41
C GLU A 242 14.04 -9.01 21.42
N GLN A 243 14.12 -8.64 20.13
CA GLN A 243 13.52 -9.39 19.04
C GLN A 243 14.59 -9.97 18.12
N TYR A 244 14.41 -11.23 17.73
CA TYR A 244 15.30 -11.98 16.88
C TYR A 244 14.58 -12.36 15.59
N PHE A 245 15.32 -12.43 14.48
CA PHE A 245 14.75 -12.70 13.18
C PHE A 245 15.32 -13.99 12.61
N VAL A 246 14.44 -14.84 12.10
CA VAL A 246 14.80 -16.07 11.41
C VAL A 246 14.10 -16.08 10.06
N LEU A 247 14.84 -16.31 8.99
CA LEU A 247 14.31 -16.30 7.63
C LEU A 247 14.58 -17.64 6.95
N GLY A 248 13.52 -18.27 6.47
CA GLY A 248 13.57 -19.48 5.64
C GLY A 248 13.40 -19.10 4.18
N LEU A 249 14.51 -18.99 3.46
CA LEU A 249 14.50 -18.66 2.04
C LEU A 249 13.87 -19.80 1.22
N ASP A 250 13.17 -19.44 0.15
CA ASP A 250 12.42 -20.33 -0.77
C ASP A 250 11.26 -21.12 -0.13
N SER A 251 10.90 -20.78 1.12
CA SER A 251 9.68 -21.25 1.78
C SER A 251 8.47 -20.43 1.30
N PRO A 252 7.27 -21.02 1.14
CA PRO A 252 6.87 -22.39 1.46
C PRO A 252 7.02 -23.40 0.30
N TYR A 253 7.69 -23.04 -0.81
CA TYR A 253 7.80 -23.91 -1.99
C TYR A 253 8.88 -25.00 -1.86
N THR A 254 9.67 -24.95 -0.79
CA THR A 254 10.65 -25.98 -0.43
C THR A 254 10.17 -26.75 0.79
N SER A 255 10.21 -28.08 0.74
CA SER A 255 9.72 -28.95 1.83
C SER A 255 10.57 -28.91 3.11
N ALA A 256 11.82 -28.46 3.01
CA ALA A 256 12.76 -28.30 4.12
C ALA A 256 13.63 -27.04 3.91
N PRO A 257 13.07 -25.83 4.04
CA PRO A 257 13.83 -24.61 3.86
C PRO A 257 14.89 -24.50 4.96
N VAL A 258 16.11 -24.13 4.59
CA VAL A 258 17.13 -23.82 5.59
C VAL A 258 16.77 -22.47 6.20
N LEU A 259 16.56 -22.48 7.51
CA LEU A 259 16.31 -21.29 8.31
C LEU A 259 17.65 -20.69 8.75
N TYR A 260 17.82 -19.39 8.52
CA TYR A 260 19.00 -18.64 8.96
C TYR A 260 18.57 -17.56 9.94
N VAL A 261 19.44 -17.25 10.90
CA VAL A 261 19.26 -16.12 11.81
C VAL A 261 19.72 -14.86 11.10
N PHE A 262 18.97 -13.78 11.25
CA PHE A 262 19.25 -12.49 10.65
C PHE A 262 19.22 -11.37 11.69
N THR A 263 20.00 -10.33 11.43
CA THR A 263 19.87 -9.03 12.09
C THR A 263 19.11 -8.07 11.18
N LEU A 264 18.14 -7.34 11.74
CA LEU A 264 17.45 -6.26 11.05
C LEU A 264 18.30 -4.98 11.11
N GLU A 265 18.78 -4.49 9.96
CA GLU A 265 19.56 -3.25 9.86
C GLU A 265 18.66 -2.01 9.73
N GLY A 266 17.51 -2.16 9.07
CA GLY A 266 16.57 -1.06 8.88
C GLY A 266 15.49 -1.36 7.85
N VAL A 267 14.86 -0.29 7.38
CA VAL A 267 13.87 -0.34 6.30
C VAL A 267 14.39 0.50 5.13
N SER A 268 14.45 -0.12 3.97
CA SER A 268 14.81 0.53 2.71
C SER A 268 13.76 1.56 2.27
N ALA A 269 14.17 2.46 1.37
CA ALA A 269 13.30 3.51 0.85
C ALA A 269 12.07 2.98 0.09
N ASP A 270 12.07 1.75 -0.39
CA ASP A 270 10.95 1.08 -1.05
C ASP A 270 10.23 0.06 -0.15
N GLY A 271 10.46 0.10 1.17
CA GLY A 271 9.65 -0.59 2.16
C GLY A 271 10.00 -2.06 2.38
N TYR A 272 11.19 -2.50 1.99
CA TYR A 272 11.75 -3.77 2.45
C TYR A 272 12.49 -3.61 3.77
N TRP A 273 12.33 -4.58 4.66
CA TRP A 273 13.30 -4.83 5.72
C TRP A 273 14.64 -5.25 5.13
N GLU A 274 15.71 -4.59 5.57
CA GLU A 274 17.08 -4.92 5.22
C GLU A 274 17.68 -5.81 6.30
N MET A 275 18.05 -7.01 5.91
CA MET A 275 18.40 -8.12 6.80
C MET A 275 19.80 -8.63 6.45
N VAL A 276 20.60 -8.90 7.47
CA VAL A 276 21.94 -9.50 7.31
C VAL A 276 22.03 -10.81 8.05
N SER A 277 22.42 -11.89 7.36
CA SER A 277 22.45 -13.21 7.96
C SER A 277 23.63 -13.36 8.92
N ILE A 278 23.42 -14.11 9.99
CA ILE A 278 24.49 -14.57 10.86
C ILE A 278 24.94 -15.95 10.35
N PRO A 279 26.19 -16.11 9.88
CA PRO A 279 26.68 -17.40 9.38
C PRO A 279 26.79 -18.43 10.51
N HIS A 280 26.60 -19.72 10.21
CA HIS A 280 26.86 -20.79 11.19
C HIS A 280 28.37 -20.92 11.43
N ASN A 281 29.14 -20.80 10.35
CA ASN A 281 30.58 -20.72 10.38
C ASN A 281 31.08 -19.54 9.56
N ALA A 282 31.55 -18.49 10.24
CA ALA A 282 32.05 -17.27 9.62
C ALA A 282 33.26 -17.46 8.66
N SER A 283 33.93 -18.61 8.71
CA SER A 283 35.06 -18.92 7.81
C SER A 283 34.64 -19.59 6.49
N VAL A 284 33.40 -20.07 6.40
CA VAL A 284 32.94 -20.90 5.26
C VAL A 284 31.65 -20.35 4.66
N ASP A 285 30.71 -19.93 5.51
CA ASP A 285 29.39 -19.50 5.06
C ASP A 285 29.43 -18.03 4.63
N PRO A 286 28.87 -17.70 3.46
CA PRO A 286 28.76 -16.31 3.03
C PRO A 286 27.74 -15.55 3.87
N ILE A 287 28.01 -14.28 4.13
CA ILE A 287 27.03 -13.35 4.70
C ILE A 287 26.01 -13.00 3.60
N ILE A 288 24.73 -13.22 3.89
CA ILE A 288 23.61 -12.95 3.00
C ILE A 288 23.00 -11.61 3.38
N HIS A 289 22.96 -10.68 2.43
CA HIS A 289 22.19 -9.45 2.52
C HIS A 289 20.84 -9.66 1.84
N ALA A 290 19.79 -9.84 2.63
CA ALA A 290 18.45 -10.09 2.14
C ALA A 290 17.56 -8.87 2.37
N ARG A 291 16.77 -8.52 1.36
CA ARG A 291 15.65 -7.58 1.49
C ARG A 291 14.36 -8.37 1.53
N THR A 292 13.49 -8.14 2.51
CA THR A 292 12.23 -8.87 2.61
C THR A 292 11.04 -7.97 2.97
N ALA A 293 9.89 -8.26 2.35
CA ALA A 293 8.64 -7.56 2.61
C ALA A 293 7.46 -8.46 2.27
N ARG A 294 6.33 -8.25 2.95
CA ARG A 294 5.07 -8.82 2.51
C ARG A 294 4.49 -7.95 1.40
N ARG A 295 4.58 -8.42 0.15
CA ARG A 295 4.11 -7.67 -1.01
C ARG A 295 2.63 -7.92 -1.26
N ARG A 296 1.84 -6.86 -1.38
CA ARG A 296 0.40 -6.94 -1.69
C ARG A 296 0.03 -5.93 -2.75
N GLY A 297 -0.89 -6.29 -3.64
CA GLY A 297 -1.36 -5.38 -4.68
C GLY A 297 -1.93 -6.12 -5.87
N PHE A 298 -1.93 -5.44 -7.00
CA PHE A 298 -2.39 -5.98 -8.27
C PHE A 298 -1.46 -5.51 -9.40
N TYR A 299 -1.44 -6.29 -10.47
CA TYR A 299 -0.76 -5.95 -11.70
C TYR A 299 -1.63 -6.28 -12.91
N LEU A 300 -1.38 -5.57 -14.01
CA LEU A 300 -1.87 -5.90 -15.34
C LEU A 300 -0.70 -6.53 -16.10
N HIS A 301 -0.95 -7.70 -16.70
CA HIS A 301 0.03 -8.53 -17.41
C HIS A 301 1.16 -9.09 -16.54
N ALA A 302 2.03 -8.24 -15.98
CA ALA A 302 3.13 -8.62 -15.10
C ALA A 302 3.47 -7.52 -14.09
N GLU A 303 4.08 -7.90 -12.96
CA GLU A 303 4.57 -6.94 -11.95
C GLU A 303 5.56 -5.91 -12.53
N SER A 304 6.28 -6.30 -13.58
CA SER A 304 7.26 -5.47 -14.28
C SER A 304 6.67 -4.71 -15.47
N GLU A 305 5.36 -4.67 -15.63
CA GLU A 305 4.69 -3.94 -16.71
C GLU A 305 3.82 -2.82 -16.18
N GLN A 306 2.76 -3.16 -15.43
CA GLN A 306 1.85 -2.21 -14.81
C GLN A 306 1.40 -2.77 -13.47
N ALA A 307 1.89 -2.19 -12.38
CA ALA A 307 1.65 -2.72 -11.04
C ALA A 307 1.40 -1.60 -10.04
N ASN A 308 0.43 -1.85 -9.16
CA ASN A 308 0.18 -1.06 -7.97
C ASN A 308 0.31 -2.00 -6.78
N MET A 309 1.49 -1.96 -6.17
CA MET A 309 1.90 -2.84 -5.10
C MET A 309 2.24 -2.05 -3.86
N ARG A 310 2.33 -2.75 -2.74
CA ARG A 310 2.77 -2.22 -1.47
C ARG A 310 3.70 -3.23 -0.85
N ASN A 311 4.84 -2.76 -0.40
CA ASN A 311 5.76 -3.57 0.40
C ASN A 311 5.43 -3.31 1.86
N LEU A 312 4.88 -4.32 2.54
CA LEU A 312 4.44 -4.22 3.91
C LEU A 312 5.50 -4.80 4.85
N TYR A 313 5.70 -4.12 5.96
CA TYR A 313 6.55 -4.53 7.07
C TYR A 313 5.90 -4.11 8.39
N TRP A 314 6.32 -4.68 9.52
CA TRP A 314 5.76 -4.31 10.83
C TRP A 314 6.76 -3.54 11.69
N THR A 315 6.27 -2.93 12.77
CA THR A 315 7.14 -2.31 13.77
C THR A 315 7.65 -3.34 14.76
N VAL A 316 8.91 -3.17 15.16
CA VAL A 316 9.57 -3.98 16.18
C VAL A 316 9.39 -3.26 17.52
N GLU A 317 8.48 -3.75 18.36
CA GLU A 317 8.26 -3.24 19.71
C GLU A 317 9.43 -3.62 20.63
N LYS A 318 10.07 -2.62 21.24
CA LYS A 318 11.33 -2.80 21.99
C LYS A 318 11.20 -2.50 23.46
N ASP A 319 10.11 -1.87 23.91
CA ASP A 319 10.06 -1.27 25.24
C ASP A 319 9.01 -1.92 26.15
N SER A 320 7.98 -2.55 25.58
CA SER A 320 6.88 -3.13 26.36
C SER A 320 6.58 -4.59 25.96
N PRO A 321 6.79 -5.57 26.87
CA PRO A 321 6.36 -6.94 26.65
C PRO A 321 4.87 -7.07 26.37
N ALA A 322 4.04 -6.27 27.06
CA ALA A 322 2.60 -6.26 26.85
C ALA A 322 2.23 -5.84 25.42
N ARG A 323 2.83 -4.76 24.90
CA ARG A 323 2.60 -4.33 23.52
C ARG A 323 3.23 -5.30 22.51
N ALA A 324 4.41 -5.84 22.80
CA ALA A 324 5.08 -6.81 21.94
C ALA A 324 4.25 -8.10 21.80
N LEU A 325 3.51 -8.50 22.83
CA LEU A 325 2.59 -9.65 22.81
C LEU A 325 1.25 -9.34 22.14
N SER A 326 0.63 -8.17 22.40
CA SER A 326 -0.72 -7.88 21.91
C SER A 326 -0.74 -7.19 20.55
N GLU A 327 0.17 -6.25 20.28
CA GLU A 327 0.11 -5.36 19.13
C GLU A 327 1.01 -5.89 18.00
N TRP A 328 0.52 -5.81 16.77
CA TRP A 328 1.28 -6.06 15.55
C TRP A 328 0.92 -5.00 14.53
N GLU A 329 1.69 -3.91 14.52
CA GLU A 329 1.42 -2.73 13.71
C GLU A 329 2.15 -2.80 12.38
N TRP A 330 1.41 -2.58 11.30
CA TRP A 330 1.93 -2.70 9.93
C TRP A 330 2.04 -1.35 9.26
N TYR A 331 3.13 -1.18 8.53
CA TYR A 331 3.40 -0.07 7.64
C TYR A 331 3.63 -0.59 6.23
N GLY A 332 3.52 0.29 5.26
CA GLY A 332 3.80 -0.08 3.88
C GLY A 332 4.18 1.08 3.01
N GLU A 333 5.10 0.81 2.10
CA GLU A 333 5.48 1.73 1.03
C GLU A 333 4.71 1.38 -0.26
N PRO A 334 3.91 2.30 -0.80
CA PRO A 334 3.29 2.14 -2.10
C PRO A 334 4.34 2.16 -3.22
N ILE A 335 4.30 1.14 -4.07
CA ILE A 335 5.11 1.02 -5.27
C ILE A 335 4.20 1.04 -6.48
N ILE A 336 4.36 2.07 -7.29
CA ILE A 336 3.70 2.18 -8.59
C ILE A 336 4.75 1.92 -9.66
N PHE A 337 4.46 0.96 -10.53
CA PHE A 337 5.26 0.67 -11.69
C PHE A 337 4.37 0.74 -12.93
N ASP A 338 4.77 1.51 -13.94
CA ASP A 338 4.10 1.56 -15.23
C ASP A 338 5.12 1.80 -16.34
N SER A 339 5.46 0.73 -17.05
CA SER A 339 6.35 0.73 -18.21
C SER A 339 5.82 1.56 -19.38
N TRP A 340 4.51 1.84 -19.42
CA TRP A 340 3.86 2.66 -20.43
C TRP A 340 3.59 4.10 -19.98
N ALA A 341 4.04 4.48 -18.77
CA ALA A 341 3.83 5.82 -18.23
C ALA A 341 4.34 6.93 -19.17
N TRP A 342 5.37 6.65 -19.96
CA TRP A 342 5.93 7.57 -20.95
C TRP A 342 4.92 8.05 -21.99
N VAL A 343 3.88 7.26 -22.31
CA VAL A 343 2.82 7.65 -23.26
C VAL A 343 2.08 8.88 -22.78
N HIS A 344 1.90 9.02 -21.46
CA HIS A 344 1.29 10.21 -20.88
C HIS A 344 2.14 11.48 -21.06
N GLY A 345 3.45 11.34 -21.34
CA GLY A 345 4.32 12.45 -21.75
C GLY A 345 3.88 13.13 -23.05
N ILE A 346 3.12 12.46 -23.92
CA ILE A 346 2.54 13.07 -25.14
C ILE A 346 1.59 14.22 -24.77
N HIS A 347 0.94 14.18 -23.61
CA HIS A 347 0.08 15.26 -23.14
C HIS A 347 0.84 16.57 -22.92
N LEU A 348 2.16 16.54 -22.70
CA LEU A 348 3.00 17.74 -22.65
C LEU A 348 2.96 18.50 -23.98
N LEU A 349 3.05 17.78 -25.11
CA LEU A 349 3.01 18.37 -26.45
C LEU A 349 1.65 19.02 -26.71
N PHE A 350 0.56 18.34 -26.34
CA PHE A 350 -0.79 18.88 -26.49
C PHE A 350 -1.07 20.07 -25.56
N ALA A 351 -0.56 20.03 -24.32
CA ALA A 351 -0.65 21.14 -23.39
C ALA A 351 0.12 22.36 -23.92
N TRP A 352 1.33 22.16 -24.42
CA TRP A 352 2.13 23.23 -25.03
C TRP A 352 1.42 23.86 -26.23
N GLN A 353 0.88 23.04 -27.13
CA GLN A 353 0.09 23.53 -28.26
C GLN A 353 -1.13 24.36 -27.79
N THR A 354 -1.82 23.88 -26.75
CA THR A 354 -2.98 24.58 -26.18
C THR A 354 -2.58 25.92 -25.54
N ILE A 355 -1.46 25.97 -24.81
CA ILE A 355 -0.93 27.20 -24.20
C ILE A 355 -0.56 28.21 -25.29
N PHE A 356 0.09 27.77 -26.37
CA PHE A 356 0.42 28.64 -27.49
C PHE A 356 -0.84 29.23 -28.14
N SER A 357 -1.84 28.38 -28.41
CA SER A 357 -3.15 28.82 -28.94
C SER A 357 -3.84 29.83 -28.02
N LEU A 358 -3.82 29.60 -26.70
CA LEU A 358 -4.38 30.51 -25.71
C LEU A 358 -3.61 31.84 -25.64
N GLY A 359 -2.27 31.79 -25.79
CA GLY A 359 -1.43 32.98 -25.87
C GLY A 359 -1.78 33.84 -27.09
N VAL A 360 -1.88 33.24 -28.28
CA VAL A 360 -2.30 33.94 -29.51
C VAL A 360 -3.71 34.53 -29.34
N LEU A 361 -4.66 33.75 -28.81
CA LEU A 361 -6.01 34.24 -28.54
C LEU A 361 -5.99 35.44 -27.59
N SER A 362 -5.20 35.38 -26.52
CA SER A 362 -5.07 36.47 -25.54
C SER A 362 -4.55 37.75 -26.17
N ILE A 363 -3.55 37.66 -27.05
CA ILE A 363 -3.02 38.81 -27.81
C ILE A 363 -4.11 39.42 -28.70
N VAL A 364 -4.90 38.59 -29.41
CA VAL A 364 -5.98 39.06 -30.29
C VAL A 364 -7.12 39.70 -29.49
N VAL A 365 -7.50 39.12 -28.36
CA VAL A 365 -8.50 39.68 -27.44
C VAL A 365 -8.01 41.02 -26.91
N PHE A 366 -6.77 41.10 -26.43
CA PHE A 366 -6.16 42.33 -25.93
C PHE A 366 -6.18 43.44 -27.00
N ARG A 367 -5.70 43.15 -28.22
CA ARG A 367 -5.72 44.11 -29.33
C ARG A 367 -7.13 44.63 -29.63
N ASN A 368 -8.14 43.77 -29.64
CA ASN A 368 -9.52 44.18 -29.89
C ASN A 368 -10.07 45.05 -28.76
N LEU A 369 -9.78 44.70 -27.50
CA LEU A 369 -10.16 45.49 -26.34
C LEU A 369 -9.49 46.88 -26.37
N SER A 370 -8.21 46.98 -26.75
CA SER A 370 -7.50 48.26 -26.92
C SER A 370 -8.13 49.17 -27.97
N VAL A 371 -8.86 48.59 -28.95
CA VAL A 371 -9.59 49.32 -30.01
C VAL A 371 -11.08 49.48 -29.65
N GLY A 372 -11.48 49.19 -28.40
CA GLY A 372 -12.84 49.38 -27.89
C GLY A 372 -13.84 48.31 -28.35
N LYS A 373 -13.39 47.16 -28.84
CA LYS A 373 -14.22 46.05 -29.31
C LYS A 373 -14.15 44.88 -28.34
N ILE A 374 -15.29 44.46 -27.80
CA ILE A 374 -15.39 43.22 -27.04
C ILE A 374 -15.49 42.05 -28.02
N TRP A 375 -14.43 41.24 -28.08
CA TRP A 375 -14.40 40.03 -28.88
C TRP A 375 -13.62 38.95 -28.13
N VAL A 376 -14.25 37.79 -27.96
CA VAL A 376 -13.61 36.56 -27.51
C VAL A 376 -13.76 35.57 -28.65
N GLY A 377 -12.67 35.02 -29.16
CA GLY A 377 -12.68 33.96 -30.17
C GLY A 377 -13.08 32.62 -29.57
N ASP A 378 -13.29 31.61 -30.42
CA ASP A 378 -13.27 30.22 -29.93
C ASP A 378 -11.83 29.87 -29.57
N ALA A 379 -11.62 29.19 -28.43
CA ALA A 379 -10.29 28.69 -28.08
C ALA A 379 -9.84 27.72 -29.18
N PHE A 380 -8.70 28.01 -29.82
CA PHE A 380 -8.05 27.12 -30.79
C PHE A 380 -7.43 25.92 -30.07
N ALA A 381 -8.16 25.27 -29.16
CA ALA A 381 -7.83 23.95 -28.67
C ALA A 381 -8.36 22.95 -29.70
N SER A 382 -7.74 22.90 -30.87
CA SER A 382 -7.94 21.74 -31.74
C SER A 382 -7.22 20.58 -31.05
N VAL A 383 -7.93 19.81 -30.23
CA VAL A 383 -7.59 18.39 -30.09
C VAL A 383 -7.94 17.79 -31.44
N SER A 384 -7.09 18.06 -32.43
CA SER A 384 -7.36 17.80 -33.84
C SER A 384 -7.24 16.31 -34.04
N ASN A 385 -8.31 15.67 -34.53
CA ASN A 385 -8.27 14.35 -35.16
C ASN A 385 -7.12 14.24 -36.19
N GLY A 386 -6.62 15.35 -36.74
CA GLY A 386 -5.48 15.38 -37.66
C GLY A 386 -4.12 15.02 -37.03
N THR A 387 -3.89 15.29 -35.74
CA THR A 387 -2.60 14.98 -35.09
C THR A 387 -2.51 13.51 -34.67
N LEU A 388 -3.66 12.87 -34.37
CA LEU A 388 -3.75 11.46 -33.99
C LEU A 388 -3.85 10.53 -35.21
N MET A 389 -4.53 10.93 -36.29
CA MET A 389 -4.72 10.06 -37.46
C MET A 389 -3.53 10.00 -38.43
N THR A 390 -2.54 10.88 -38.31
CA THR A 390 -1.34 10.84 -39.18
C THR A 390 -0.14 10.09 -38.58
N ARG A 391 -0.26 9.54 -37.36
CA ARG A 391 0.80 8.73 -36.72
C ARG A 391 0.34 7.35 -36.22
N GLY A 392 -0.90 6.97 -36.48
CA GLY A 392 -1.43 5.61 -36.25
C GLY A 392 -1.17 4.62 -37.39
N CYS A 393 -0.31 4.97 -38.34
CA CYS A 393 0.20 4.06 -39.38
C CYS A 393 1.71 3.89 -39.19
N TRP A 394 2.13 3.28 -38.08
CA TRP A 394 3.39 2.56 -37.94
C TRP A 394 3.18 1.40 -36.97
#